data_AF-A0A524CZ57-F1
#
_entry.id   AF-A0A524CZ57-F1
#
_cell.length_a   1.000
_cell.length_b   1.000
_cell.length_c   1.000
_cell.angle_alpha   90.00
_cell.angle_beta   90.00
_cell.angle_gamma   90.00
#
_symmetry.space_group_name_H-M   'P 1'
#
loop_
_entity.id
_entity.type
_entity.pdbx_description
1 polymer ?
#
loop_
_entity_poly.entity_id
_entity_poly.type
_entity_poly.pdbx_seq_one_letter_code
_entity_poly.pdbx_strand_id
1 'polypeptide(L)'
;MDAFTILNGTFSIIYVFISILVGGTMIAAYFKNKEKLLLLVGLTWIGLVMPWYPSSVSFIVALFNNGVGISEIAYYLIGNVAAPIFILIWLMAFTEFFFIEKRKYILVGGLVYAILFEAIFLALLILNPSGISDFEPPINVDYKGLYLILALSVIVIISTTGLYFSYRSIKTEKKKTRIKGYFLLAAFVSYTIGAILDAAIARDYLLLIIARIILITGAIEWYFGFIMPKFLQKRLE
;
A
#
# COMPACT_ATOMS: atom_id res chain seq x y z
N MET A 1 3.14 -24.24 -14.37
CA MET A 1 2.94 -22.77 -14.32
C MET A 1 3.63 -22.17 -15.53
N ASP A 2 3.02 -21.19 -16.16
CA ASP A 2 3.59 -20.49 -17.30
C ASP A 2 4.56 -19.37 -16.85
N ALA A 3 5.27 -18.78 -17.80
CA ALA A 3 6.25 -17.73 -17.52
C ALA A 3 5.62 -16.48 -16.88
N PHE A 4 4.36 -16.15 -17.21
CA PHE A 4 3.66 -15.00 -16.63
C PHE A 4 3.46 -15.21 -15.13
N THR A 5 2.92 -16.37 -14.76
CA THR A 5 2.67 -16.72 -13.37
C THR A 5 3.95 -16.67 -12.55
N ILE A 6 5.04 -17.23 -13.06
CA ILE A 6 6.33 -17.24 -12.36
C ILE A 6 6.84 -15.81 -12.12
N LEU A 7 6.74 -14.96 -13.15
CA LEU A 7 7.22 -13.59 -13.09
C LEU A 7 6.38 -12.73 -12.14
N ASN A 8 5.05 -12.76 -12.31
CA ASN A 8 4.11 -12.02 -11.47
C ASN A 8 4.25 -12.43 -10.00
N GLY A 9 4.30 -13.74 -9.73
CA GLY A 9 4.49 -14.27 -8.39
C GLY A 9 5.81 -13.84 -7.76
N THR A 10 6.91 -13.90 -8.52
CA THR A 10 8.24 -13.49 -8.04
C THR A 10 8.29 -12.00 -7.71
N PHE A 11 7.80 -11.14 -8.60
CA PHE A 11 7.76 -9.69 -8.35
C PHE A 11 6.83 -9.33 -7.18
N SER A 12 5.71 -10.05 -7.04
CA SER A 12 4.79 -9.87 -5.91
C SER A 12 5.49 -10.19 -4.59
N ILE A 13 6.19 -11.33 -4.49
CA ILE A 13 6.98 -11.70 -3.30
C ILE A 13 8.03 -10.63 -3.00
N ILE A 14 8.81 -10.21 -4.00
CA ILE A 14 9.86 -9.20 -3.81
C ILE A 14 9.26 -7.90 -3.28
N TYR A 15 8.16 -7.43 -3.88
CA TYR A 15 7.51 -6.20 -3.48
C TYR A 15 6.94 -6.27 -2.06
N VAL A 16 6.22 -7.35 -1.73
CA VAL A 16 5.67 -7.58 -0.39
C VAL A 16 6.79 -7.67 0.65
N PHE A 17 7.84 -8.44 0.36
CA PHE A 17 8.98 -8.60 1.26
C PHE A 17 9.69 -7.29 1.55
N ILE A 18 10.04 -6.51 0.51
CA ILE A 18 10.66 -5.19 0.67
C ILE A 18 9.75 -4.27 1.48
N SER A 19 8.44 -4.29 1.22
CA SER A 19 7.49 -3.43 1.92
C SER A 19 7.35 -3.78 3.41
N ILE A 20 7.34 -5.08 3.74
CA ILE A 20 7.37 -5.54 5.13
C ILE A 20 8.67 -5.11 5.81
N LEU A 21 9.82 -5.24 5.14
CA LEU A 21 11.11 -4.78 5.69
C LEU A 21 11.12 -3.27 5.93
N VAL A 22 10.62 -2.47 4.98
CA VAL A 22 10.55 -1.01 5.09
C VAL A 22 9.66 -0.61 6.27
N GLY A 23 8.42 -1.12 6.32
CA GLY A 23 7.48 -0.81 7.40
C GLY A 23 7.98 -1.32 8.75
N GLY A 24 8.52 -2.54 8.79
CA GLY A 24 9.13 -3.14 9.99
C GLY A 24 10.31 -2.33 10.50
N THR A 25 11.14 -1.77 9.62
CA THR A 25 12.25 -0.88 10.00
C THR A 25 11.75 0.41 10.65
N MET A 26 10.64 0.98 10.18
CA MET A 26 10.00 2.16 10.80
C MET A 26 9.42 1.83 12.18
N ILE A 27 8.77 0.69 12.31
CA ILE A 27 8.24 0.21 13.59
C ILE A 27 9.39 -0.04 14.58
N ALA A 28 10.48 -0.67 14.14
CA ALA A 28 11.68 -0.87 14.98
C ALA A 28 12.31 0.47 15.41
N ALA A 29 12.38 1.45 14.49
CA ALA A 29 12.86 2.78 14.80
C ALA A 29 11.97 3.52 15.81
N TYR A 30 10.65 3.27 15.81
CA TYR A 30 9.76 3.76 16.87
C TYR A 30 10.16 3.22 18.25
N PHE A 31 10.46 1.93 18.39
CA PHE A 31 10.80 1.39 19.71
C PHE A 31 12.08 1.99 20.29
N LYS A 32 13.00 2.40 19.41
CA LYS A 32 14.25 3.09 19.77
C LYS A 32 14.06 4.58 20.08
N ASN A 33 13.32 5.31 19.22
CA ASN A 33 13.24 6.78 19.29
C ASN A 33 11.95 7.28 19.98
N LYS A 34 10.98 6.41 20.23
CA LYS A 34 9.63 6.69 20.74
C LYS A 34 8.81 7.68 19.88
N GLU A 35 9.19 7.85 18.61
CA GLU A 35 8.49 8.70 17.65
C GLU A 35 7.23 8.02 17.10
N LYS A 36 6.06 8.31 17.68
CA LYS A 36 4.77 7.69 17.32
C LYS A 36 4.47 7.72 15.82
N LEU A 37 4.89 8.77 15.11
CA LEU A 37 4.72 8.87 13.66
C LEU A 37 5.31 7.64 12.94
N LEU A 38 6.53 7.19 13.31
CA LEU A 38 7.20 6.07 12.65
C LEU A 38 6.43 4.75 12.81
N LEU A 39 5.78 4.54 13.95
CA LEU A 39 4.88 3.40 14.15
C LEU A 39 3.69 3.47 13.20
N LEU A 40 3.00 4.61 13.14
CA LEU A 40 1.79 4.77 12.34
C LEU A 40 2.08 4.65 10.84
N VAL A 41 3.14 5.30 10.33
CA VAL A 41 3.48 5.25 8.90
C VAL A 41 4.09 3.91 8.49
N GLY A 42 4.78 3.22 9.42
CA GLY A 42 5.25 1.85 9.20
C GLY A 42 4.10 0.86 9.09
N LEU A 43 3.13 0.92 10.01
CA LEU A 43 1.90 0.11 9.95
C LEU A 43 1.07 0.44 8.71
N THR A 44 0.92 1.73 8.39
CA THR A 44 0.24 2.17 7.17
C THR A 44 0.87 1.52 5.95
N TRP A 45 2.19 1.59 5.80
CA TRP A 45 2.87 1.04 4.62
C TRP A 45 2.65 -0.46 4.47
N ILE A 46 2.80 -1.23 5.55
CA ILE A 46 2.54 -2.68 5.57
C ILE A 46 1.11 -2.97 5.09
N GLY A 47 0.14 -2.20 5.60
CA GLY A 47 -1.26 -2.33 5.25
C GLY A 47 -1.64 -1.91 3.84
N LEU A 48 -1.03 -0.84 3.32
CA LEU A 48 -1.26 -0.39 1.95
C LEU A 48 -0.78 -1.39 0.91
N VAL A 49 0.18 -2.26 1.28
CA VAL A 49 0.69 -3.32 0.41
C VAL A 49 -0.15 -4.61 0.51
N MET A 50 -1.12 -4.67 1.42
CA MET A 50 -1.98 -5.84 1.63
C MET A 50 -2.66 -6.38 0.35
N PRO A 51 -3.12 -5.56 -0.62
CA PRO A 51 -3.70 -6.07 -1.87
C PRO A 51 -2.79 -7.01 -2.67
N TRP A 52 -1.48 -6.98 -2.45
CA TRP A 52 -0.48 -7.83 -3.12
C TRP A 52 -0.03 -9.04 -2.30
N TYR A 53 -0.48 -9.15 -1.05
CA TYR A 53 -0.20 -10.31 -0.19
C TYR A 53 -0.79 -11.60 -0.77
N PRO A 54 -2.05 -11.63 -1.27
CA PRO A 54 -2.64 -12.84 -1.80
C PRO A 54 -1.87 -13.42 -2.98
N SER A 55 -1.41 -12.60 -3.93
CA SER A 55 -0.58 -13.05 -5.05
C SER A 55 0.70 -13.72 -4.56
N SER A 56 1.36 -13.11 -3.57
CA SER A 56 2.60 -13.64 -2.97
C SER A 56 2.36 -14.97 -2.26
N VAL A 57 1.35 -15.02 -1.38
CA VAL A 57 1.00 -16.23 -0.61
C VAL A 57 0.56 -17.35 -1.56
N SER A 58 -0.31 -17.03 -2.52
CA SER A 58 -0.82 -17.99 -3.48
C SER A 58 0.27 -18.54 -4.39
N PHE A 59 1.22 -17.70 -4.81
CA PHE A 59 2.38 -18.16 -5.59
C PHE A 59 3.25 -19.11 -4.78
N ILE A 60 3.54 -18.79 -3.52
CA ILE A 60 4.29 -19.68 -2.63
C ILE A 60 3.56 -21.03 -2.50
N VAL A 61 2.25 -21.04 -2.27
CA VAL A 61 1.47 -22.28 -2.20
C VAL A 61 1.53 -23.05 -3.52
N ALA A 62 1.34 -22.37 -4.65
CA ALA A 62 1.37 -22.99 -5.96
C ALA A 62 2.72 -23.67 -6.30
N LEU A 63 3.85 -23.12 -5.82
CA LEU A 63 5.17 -23.74 -5.98
C LEU A 63 5.27 -25.13 -5.32
N PHE A 64 4.54 -25.36 -4.24
CA PHE A 64 4.58 -26.61 -3.48
C PHE A 64 3.32 -27.49 -3.66
N ASN A 65 2.33 -27.01 -4.41
CA ASN A 65 1.03 -27.66 -4.55
C ASN A 65 0.65 -27.89 -6.03
N ASN A 66 1.60 -28.39 -6.83
CA ASN A 66 1.40 -28.72 -8.24
C ASN A 66 0.80 -27.58 -9.09
N GLY A 67 1.15 -26.32 -8.78
CA GLY A 67 0.63 -25.14 -9.47
C GLY A 67 -0.74 -24.66 -8.99
N VAL A 68 -1.35 -25.32 -8.00
CA VAL A 68 -2.62 -24.89 -7.40
C VAL A 68 -2.37 -23.92 -6.25
N GLY A 69 -2.84 -22.68 -6.40
CA GLY A 69 -2.73 -21.63 -5.39
C GLY A 69 -3.75 -21.76 -4.25
N ILE A 70 -3.95 -20.67 -3.51
CA ILE A 70 -5.02 -20.58 -2.50
C ILE A 70 -6.39 -20.44 -3.17
N SER A 71 -7.47 -20.75 -2.44
CA SER A 71 -8.84 -20.52 -2.90
C SER A 71 -9.11 -19.02 -3.12
N GLU A 72 -10.00 -18.68 -4.06
CA GLU A 72 -10.46 -17.32 -4.35
C GLU A 72 -10.92 -16.55 -3.08
N ILE A 73 -11.72 -17.19 -2.22
CA ILE A 73 -12.19 -16.57 -0.97
C ILE A 73 -11.01 -16.19 -0.06
N ALA A 74 -10.06 -17.11 0.12
CA ALA A 74 -8.84 -16.82 0.90
C ALA A 74 -8.01 -15.70 0.25
N TYR A 75 -7.95 -15.66 -1.08
CA TYR A 75 -7.27 -14.61 -1.82
C TYR A 75 -7.88 -13.24 -1.50
N TYR A 76 -9.20 -13.11 -1.59
CA TYR A 76 -9.88 -11.85 -1.28
C TYR A 76 -9.76 -11.44 0.19
N LEU A 77 -9.89 -12.38 1.13
CA LEU A 77 -9.77 -12.08 2.56
C LEU A 77 -8.36 -11.58 2.92
N ILE A 78 -7.32 -12.26 2.45
CA ILE A 78 -5.92 -11.87 2.72
C ILE A 78 -5.61 -10.48 2.14
N GLY A 79 -6.22 -10.12 1.01
CA GLY A 79 -5.92 -8.86 0.35
C GLY A 79 -6.57 -7.64 0.99
N ASN A 80 -7.74 -7.82 1.61
CA ASN A 80 -8.69 -6.70 1.70
C ASN A 80 -9.33 -6.52 3.07
N VAL A 81 -9.48 -7.57 3.89
CA VAL A 81 -10.26 -7.53 5.15
C VAL A 81 -9.75 -6.52 6.18
N ALA A 82 -8.46 -6.18 6.14
CA ALA A 82 -7.87 -5.21 7.06
C ALA A 82 -7.50 -3.88 6.39
N ALA A 83 -7.69 -3.74 5.08
CA ALA A 83 -7.33 -2.52 4.35
C ALA A 83 -7.95 -1.25 4.95
N PRO A 84 -9.23 -1.23 5.37
CA PRO A 84 -9.83 -0.03 5.98
C PRO A 84 -9.17 0.41 7.29
N ILE A 85 -8.66 -0.53 8.08
CA ILE A 85 -7.98 -0.23 9.35
C ILE A 85 -6.71 0.58 9.08
N PHE A 86 -5.97 0.24 8.03
CA PHE A 86 -4.73 0.94 7.71
C PHE A 86 -4.96 2.34 7.14
N ILE A 87 -6.11 2.60 6.53
CA ILE A 87 -6.53 3.95 6.16
C ILE A 87 -6.78 4.79 7.40
N LEU A 88 -7.43 4.23 8.43
CA LEU A 88 -7.60 4.92 9.71
C LEU A 88 -6.26 5.24 10.37
N ILE A 89 -5.33 4.28 10.36
CA ILE A 89 -3.96 4.48 10.87
C ILE A 89 -3.25 5.61 10.12
N TRP A 90 -3.39 5.65 8.80
CA TRP A 90 -2.84 6.72 7.98
C TRP A 90 -3.47 8.09 8.32
N LEU A 91 -4.79 8.17 8.43
CA LEU A 91 -5.47 9.41 8.80
C LEU A 91 -5.09 9.86 10.21
N MET A 92 -4.82 8.94 11.14
CA MET A 92 -4.26 9.26 12.45
C MET A 92 -2.86 9.86 12.34
N ALA A 93 -1.97 9.30 11.51
CA ALA A 93 -0.65 9.88 11.26
C ALA A 93 -0.74 11.27 10.63
N PHE A 94 -1.60 11.42 9.61
CA PHE A 94 -1.80 12.68 8.91
C PHE A 94 -2.33 13.77 9.85
N THR A 95 -3.34 13.45 10.66
CA THR A 95 -3.99 14.42 11.55
C THR A 95 -3.18 14.81 12.78
N GLU A 96 -2.10 14.08 13.08
CA GLU A 96 -1.12 14.46 14.10
C GLU A 96 -0.36 15.74 13.70
N PHE A 97 -0.10 15.92 12.40
CA PHE A 97 0.66 17.06 11.88
C PHE A 97 -0.22 18.16 11.28
N PHE A 98 -1.37 17.77 10.74
CA PHE A 98 -2.26 18.67 10.01
C PHE A 98 -3.67 18.58 10.52
N PHE A 99 -4.40 19.70 10.55
CA PHE A 99 -5.81 19.71 10.91
C PHE A 99 -6.11 19.06 12.28
N ILE A 100 -5.22 19.23 13.27
CA ILE A 100 -5.38 18.66 14.62
C ILE A 100 -6.73 19.03 15.26
N GLU A 101 -7.20 20.26 15.02
CA GLU A 101 -8.51 20.76 15.48
C GLU A 101 -9.70 20.02 14.85
N LYS A 102 -9.50 19.42 13.66
CA LYS A 102 -10.52 18.66 12.93
C LYS A 102 -10.30 17.15 13.01
N ARG A 103 -9.29 16.70 13.77
CA ARG A 103 -8.92 15.27 13.90
C ARG A 103 -10.11 14.39 14.23
N LYS A 104 -10.95 14.78 15.21
CA LYS A 104 -12.14 14.01 15.58
C LYS A 104 -13.06 13.79 14.37
N TYR A 105 -13.34 14.83 13.59
CA TYR A 105 -14.23 14.74 12.44
C TYR A 105 -13.62 13.92 11.30
N ILE A 106 -12.32 14.09 11.03
CA ILE A 106 -11.60 13.32 10.01
C ILE A 106 -11.57 11.83 10.37
N LEU A 107 -11.29 11.49 11.64
CA LEU A 107 -11.23 10.10 12.09
C LEU A 107 -12.61 9.46 12.17
N VAL A 108 -13.65 10.19 12.58
CA VAL A 108 -15.04 9.69 12.53
C VAL A 108 -15.49 9.47 11.09
N GLY A 109 -15.21 10.40 10.18
CA GLY A 109 -15.49 10.24 8.76
C GLY A 109 -14.72 9.05 8.15
N GLY A 110 -13.44 8.91 8.49
CA GLY A 110 -12.63 7.75 8.12
C GLY A 110 -13.21 6.44 8.67
N LEU A 111 -13.74 6.44 9.89
CA LEU A 111 -14.33 5.24 10.51
C LEU A 111 -15.62 4.84 9.82
N VAL A 112 -16.48 5.81 9.50
CA VAL A 112 -17.68 5.57 8.70
C VAL A 112 -17.30 5.02 7.32
N TYR A 113 -16.32 5.64 6.66
CA TYR A 113 -15.79 5.13 5.39
C TYR A 113 -15.28 3.69 5.52
N ALA A 114 -14.52 3.38 6.58
CA ALA A 114 -13.97 2.06 6.80
C ALA A 114 -15.05 0.99 7.00
N ILE A 115 -16.08 1.31 7.80
CA ILE A 115 -17.24 0.43 8.01
C ILE A 115 -17.99 0.21 6.70
N LEU A 116 -18.22 1.26 5.91
CA LEU A 116 -18.90 1.14 4.62
C LEU A 116 -18.09 0.30 3.62
N PHE A 117 -16.78 0.55 3.53
CA PHE A 117 -15.89 -0.24 2.67
C PHE A 117 -15.97 -1.73 3.04
N GLU A 118 -15.79 -2.05 4.32
CA GLU A 118 -15.79 -3.43 4.79
C GLU A 118 -17.16 -4.10 4.60
N ALA A 119 -18.25 -3.40 4.89
CA ALA A 119 -19.60 -3.91 4.69
C ALA A 119 -19.89 -4.21 3.21
N ILE A 120 -19.48 -3.33 2.29
CA ILE A 120 -19.65 -3.56 0.85
C ILE A 120 -18.76 -4.72 0.39
N PHE A 121 -17.49 -4.76 0.83
CA PHE A 121 -16.58 -5.86 0.50
C PHE A 121 -17.13 -7.22 0.95
N LEU A 122 -17.56 -7.33 2.21
CA LEU A 122 -18.13 -8.57 2.75
C LEU A 122 -19.46 -8.93 2.08
N ALA A 123 -20.31 -7.95 1.76
CA ALA A 123 -21.55 -8.20 1.02
C ALA A 123 -21.27 -8.74 -0.39
N LEU A 124 -20.29 -8.17 -1.11
CA LEU A 124 -19.85 -8.70 -2.40
C LEU A 124 -19.27 -10.11 -2.24
N LEU A 125 -18.42 -10.33 -1.24
CA LEU A 125 -17.78 -11.64 -0.99
C LEU A 125 -18.80 -12.76 -0.71
N ILE A 126 -19.91 -12.46 -0.04
CA ILE A 126 -20.91 -13.47 0.34
C ILE A 126 -21.98 -13.63 -0.75
N LEU A 127 -22.46 -12.52 -1.32
CA LEU A 127 -23.62 -12.53 -2.21
C LEU A 127 -23.23 -12.69 -3.69
N ASN A 128 -22.08 -12.15 -4.10
CA ASN A 128 -21.62 -12.20 -5.48
C ASN A 128 -20.10 -11.98 -5.61
N PRO A 129 -19.26 -12.99 -5.30
CA PRO A 129 -17.79 -12.88 -5.40
C PRO A 129 -17.31 -12.42 -6.77
N SER A 130 -17.98 -12.83 -7.85
CA SER A 130 -17.65 -12.43 -9.22
C SER A 130 -17.79 -10.92 -9.47
N GLY A 131 -18.45 -10.19 -8.57
CA GLY A 131 -18.50 -8.72 -8.58
C GLY A 131 -17.23 -8.03 -8.06
N ILE A 132 -16.29 -8.77 -7.46
CA ILE A 132 -15.02 -8.26 -6.92
C ILE A 132 -13.96 -8.22 -8.02
N SER A 133 -13.70 -9.36 -8.66
CA SER A 133 -12.70 -9.46 -9.72
C SER A 133 -13.04 -10.60 -10.69
N ASP A 134 -12.35 -10.63 -11.83
CA ASP A 134 -12.12 -11.88 -12.56
C ASP A 134 -10.90 -12.56 -11.93
N PHE A 135 -11.11 -13.65 -11.18
CA PHE A 135 -10.02 -14.41 -10.56
C PHE A 135 -9.45 -15.40 -11.57
N GLU A 136 -8.14 -15.30 -11.80
CA GLU A 136 -7.38 -16.16 -12.70
C GLU A 136 -6.34 -16.93 -11.88
N PRO A 137 -6.67 -18.18 -11.46
CA PRO A 137 -5.76 -18.99 -10.69
C PRO A 137 -4.43 -19.20 -11.42
N PRO A 138 -3.30 -19.29 -10.70
CA PRO A 138 -3.24 -19.35 -9.24
C PRO A 138 -3.10 -17.98 -8.54
N ILE A 139 -2.75 -16.90 -9.24
CA ILE A 139 -2.25 -15.68 -8.56
C ILE A 139 -2.82 -14.37 -9.07
N ASN A 140 -3.58 -14.38 -10.17
CA ASN A 140 -3.99 -13.16 -10.85
C ASN A 140 -5.43 -12.75 -10.51
N VAL A 141 -5.67 -11.45 -10.39
CA VAL A 141 -6.99 -10.86 -10.17
C VAL A 141 -7.13 -9.59 -10.98
N ASP A 142 -8.20 -9.51 -11.76
CA ASP A 142 -8.59 -8.29 -12.46
C ASP A 142 -9.78 -7.67 -11.73
N TYR A 143 -9.50 -6.72 -10.82
CA TYR A 143 -10.54 -6.05 -10.04
C TYR A 143 -11.49 -5.28 -10.95
N LYS A 144 -12.80 -5.35 -10.66
CA LYS A 144 -13.83 -4.72 -11.48
C LYS A 144 -15.00 -4.18 -10.68
N GLY A 145 -15.91 -3.53 -11.41
CA GLY A 145 -17.19 -3.07 -10.89
C GLY A 145 -17.06 -2.17 -9.67
N LEU A 146 -17.92 -2.41 -8.67
CA LEU A 146 -17.98 -1.61 -7.45
C LEU A 146 -16.70 -1.73 -6.61
N TYR A 147 -16.07 -2.91 -6.60
CA TYR A 147 -14.87 -3.12 -5.80
C TYR A 147 -13.67 -2.32 -6.32
N LEU A 148 -13.49 -2.25 -7.65
CA LEU A 148 -12.45 -1.40 -8.24
C LEU A 148 -12.63 0.08 -7.85
N ILE A 149 -13.87 0.58 -7.81
CA ILE A 149 -14.16 1.95 -7.34
C ILE A 149 -13.73 2.14 -5.89
N LEU A 150 -14.02 1.16 -5.02
CA LEU A 150 -13.57 1.18 -3.63
C LEU A 150 -12.04 1.21 -3.53
N ALA A 151 -11.34 0.33 -4.25
CA ALA A 151 -9.88 0.29 -4.27
C ALA A 151 -9.27 1.62 -4.76
N LEU A 152 -9.82 2.21 -5.84
CA LEU A 152 -9.38 3.52 -6.34
C LEU A 152 -9.65 4.64 -5.32
N SER A 153 -10.74 4.56 -4.55
CA SER A 153 -11.01 5.57 -3.51
C SER A 153 -9.99 5.53 -2.37
N VAL A 154 -9.44 4.35 -2.04
CA VAL A 154 -8.30 4.24 -1.12
C VAL A 154 -7.08 4.97 -1.67
N ILE A 155 -6.74 4.71 -2.94
CA ILE A 155 -5.62 5.39 -3.61
C ILE A 155 -5.82 6.90 -3.55
N VAL A 156 -7.01 7.41 -3.88
CA VAL A 156 -7.30 8.85 -3.83
C VAL A 156 -7.10 9.42 -2.42
N ILE A 157 -7.60 8.76 -1.37
CA ILE A 157 -7.45 9.22 0.02
C ILE A 157 -5.96 9.29 0.40
N ILE A 158 -5.20 8.22 0.14
CA ILE A 158 -3.78 8.13 0.47
C ILE A 158 -2.97 9.16 -0.32
N SER A 159 -3.20 9.26 -1.63
CA SER A 159 -2.44 10.14 -2.51
C SER A 159 -2.73 11.61 -2.22
N THR A 160 -4.00 12.01 -2.04
CA THR A 160 -4.31 13.43 -1.77
C THR A 160 -3.71 13.91 -0.45
N THR A 161 -3.89 13.14 0.62
CA THR A 161 -3.33 13.46 1.95
C THR A 161 -1.81 13.33 1.99
N GLY A 162 -1.25 12.33 1.30
CA GLY A 162 0.19 12.12 1.15
C GLY A 162 0.90 13.23 0.38
N LEU A 163 0.35 13.64 -0.78
CA LEU A 163 0.86 14.76 -1.56
C LEU A 163 0.82 16.06 -0.74
N TYR A 164 -0.24 16.29 0.04
CA TYR A 164 -0.30 17.42 0.96
C TYR A 164 0.79 17.36 2.02
N PHE A 165 0.99 16.19 2.65
CA PHE A 165 2.04 15.95 3.64
C PHE A 165 3.43 16.26 3.07
N SER A 166 3.72 15.76 1.87
CA SER A 166 4.98 15.98 1.16
C SER A 166 5.19 17.45 0.81
N TYR A 167 4.18 18.12 0.26
CA TYR A 167 4.23 19.54 -0.10
C TYR A 167 4.57 20.42 1.11
N ARG A 168 3.89 20.18 2.24
CA ARG A 168 4.17 20.92 3.48
C ARG A 168 5.57 20.65 4.01
N SER A 169 6.06 19.42 3.89
CA SER A 169 7.43 19.05 4.27
C SER A 169 8.49 19.76 3.41
N ILE A 170 8.27 19.87 2.10
CA ILE A 170 9.16 20.58 1.15
C ILE A 170 9.25 22.07 1.50
N LYS A 171 8.13 22.70 1.89
CA LYS A 171 8.11 24.13 2.21
C LYS A 171 8.78 24.52 3.54
N THR A 172 9.29 23.56 4.30
CA THR A 172 10.01 23.86 5.55
C THR A 172 11.39 24.47 5.29
N GLU A 173 11.88 25.31 6.22
CA GLU A 173 13.23 25.90 6.15
C GLU A 173 14.35 24.88 6.42
N LYS A 174 14.05 23.85 7.22
CA LYS A 174 15.01 22.80 7.59
C LYS A 174 15.32 21.91 6.38
N LYS A 175 16.54 22.05 5.83
CA LYS A 175 17.04 21.29 4.65
C LYS A 175 16.76 19.78 4.73
N LYS A 176 16.99 19.15 5.89
CA LYS A 176 16.72 17.72 6.11
C LYS A 176 15.24 17.36 5.89
N THR A 177 14.33 18.16 6.45
CA THR A 177 12.88 17.95 6.34
C THR A 177 12.38 18.23 4.93
N ARG A 178 12.95 19.25 4.27
CA ARG A 178 12.68 19.54 2.86
C ARG A 178 13.01 18.36 1.94
N ILE A 179 14.18 17.76 2.11
CA ILE A 179 14.61 16.61 1.29
C ILE A 179 13.78 15.36 1.58
N LYS A 180 13.45 15.11 2.84
CA LYS A 180 12.46 14.08 3.20
C LYS A 180 11.14 14.29 2.45
N GLY A 181 10.67 15.54 2.37
CA GLY A 181 9.47 15.90 1.62
C GLY A 181 9.52 15.56 0.13
N TYR A 182 10.67 15.71 -0.53
CA TYR A 182 10.83 15.30 -1.93
C TYR A 182 10.79 13.78 -2.11
N PHE A 183 11.42 13.01 -1.22
CA PHE A 183 11.31 11.55 -1.24
C PHE A 183 9.88 11.08 -0.99
N LEU A 184 9.16 11.71 -0.05
CA LEU A 184 7.75 11.39 0.16
C LEU A 184 6.90 11.75 -1.05
N LEU A 185 7.15 12.89 -1.70
CA LEU A 185 6.46 13.26 -2.94
C LEU A 185 6.63 12.18 -4.00
N ALA A 186 7.87 11.75 -4.24
CA ALA A 186 8.18 10.65 -5.16
C ALA A 186 7.43 9.37 -4.74
N ALA A 187 7.52 8.98 -3.47
CA ALA A 187 6.86 7.77 -2.95
C ALA A 187 5.35 7.75 -3.20
N PHE A 188 4.63 8.85 -2.93
CA PHE A 188 3.19 8.93 -3.17
C PHE A 188 2.86 8.93 -4.66
N VAL A 189 3.63 9.62 -5.50
CA VAL A 189 3.44 9.59 -6.95
C VAL A 189 3.67 8.18 -7.50
N SER A 190 4.78 7.55 -7.12
CA SER A 190 5.13 6.17 -7.47
C SER A 190 4.05 5.20 -7.02
N TYR A 191 3.60 5.27 -5.75
CA TYR A 191 2.50 4.44 -5.26
C TYR A 191 1.21 4.65 -6.07
N THR A 192 0.83 5.90 -6.34
CA THR A 192 -0.40 6.21 -7.10
C THR A 192 -0.35 5.62 -8.49
N ILE A 193 0.72 5.89 -9.23
CA ILE A 193 0.88 5.42 -10.61
C ILE A 193 0.99 3.90 -10.63
N GLY A 194 1.85 3.33 -9.78
CA GLY A 194 2.05 1.89 -9.69
C GLY A 194 0.77 1.14 -9.33
N ALA A 195 0.02 1.61 -8.32
CA ALA A 195 -1.21 0.97 -7.89
C ALA A 195 -2.33 1.07 -8.92
N ILE A 196 -2.48 2.21 -9.62
CA ILE A 196 -3.46 2.36 -10.70
C ILE A 196 -3.08 1.48 -11.90
N LEU A 197 -1.80 1.49 -12.30
CA LEU A 197 -1.32 0.63 -13.38
C LEU A 197 -1.61 -0.83 -13.06
N ASP A 198 -1.28 -1.29 -11.85
CA ASP A 198 -1.48 -2.67 -11.42
C ASP A 198 -2.97 -3.05 -11.36
N ALA A 199 -3.79 -2.23 -10.70
CA ALA A 199 -5.17 -2.60 -10.39
C ALA A 199 -6.15 -2.42 -11.57
N ALA A 200 -5.82 -1.55 -12.54
CA ALA A 200 -6.77 -1.18 -13.59
C ALA A 200 -6.27 -1.38 -15.03
N ILE A 201 -4.95 -1.49 -15.25
CA ILE A 201 -4.37 -1.39 -16.61
C ILE A 201 -3.51 -2.61 -16.98
N ALA A 202 -2.71 -3.13 -16.05
CA ALA A 202 -1.65 -4.10 -16.32
C ALA A 202 -2.19 -5.51 -16.61
N ARG A 203 -2.58 -5.74 -17.87
CA ARG A 203 -3.05 -7.04 -18.38
C ARG A 203 -1.98 -7.85 -19.11
N ASP A 204 -0.80 -7.28 -19.31
CA ASP A 204 0.32 -7.92 -19.99
C ASP A 204 1.61 -7.89 -19.16
N TYR A 205 2.57 -8.72 -19.56
CA TYR A 205 3.87 -8.87 -18.89
C TYR A 205 4.60 -7.54 -18.67
N LEU A 206 4.61 -6.68 -19.67
CA LEU A 206 5.43 -5.48 -19.68
C LEU A 206 4.87 -4.45 -18.69
N LEU A 207 3.57 -4.19 -18.76
CA LEU A 207 2.90 -3.25 -17.87
C LEU A 207 2.96 -3.71 -16.42
N LEU A 208 2.81 -5.01 -16.17
CA LEU A 208 2.93 -5.58 -14.83
C LEU A 208 4.33 -5.38 -14.25
N ILE A 209 5.39 -5.68 -15.02
CA ILE A 209 6.78 -5.47 -14.57
C ILE A 209 7.00 -3.98 -14.24
N ILE A 210 6.54 -3.08 -15.12
CA ILE A 210 6.66 -1.64 -14.91
C ILE A 210 5.95 -1.21 -13.63
N ALA A 211 4.70 -1.64 -13.43
CA ALA A 211 3.94 -1.35 -12.21
C ALA A 211 4.67 -1.83 -10.95
N ARG A 212 5.21 -3.05 -10.97
CA ARG A 212 5.97 -3.63 -9.85
C ARG A 212 7.26 -2.88 -9.55
N ILE A 213 8.02 -2.49 -10.58
CA ILE A 213 9.25 -1.69 -10.39
C ILE A 213 8.92 -0.32 -9.79
N ILE A 214 7.86 0.33 -10.26
CA ILE A 214 7.39 1.61 -9.71
C ILE A 214 6.98 1.44 -8.24
N LEU A 215 6.24 0.38 -7.89
CA LEU A 215 5.83 0.12 -6.51
C LEU A 215 7.02 -0.20 -5.59
N ILE A 216 7.99 -1.00 -6.05
CA ILE A 216 9.22 -1.32 -5.31
C ILE A 216 10.05 -0.07 -5.06
N THR A 217 10.24 0.77 -6.08
CA THR A 217 10.97 2.04 -5.94
C THR A 217 10.23 2.99 -5.00
N GLY A 218 8.90 3.05 -5.08
CA GLY A 218 8.05 3.77 -4.13
C GLY A 218 8.26 3.35 -2.67
N ALA A 219 8.45 2.05 -2.40
CA ALA A 219 8.77 1.56 -1.05
C ALA A 219 10.11 2.10 -0.52
N ILE A 220 11.12 2.16 -1.38
CA ILE A 220 12.45 2.69 -1.03
C ILE A 220 12.38 4.21 -0.80
N GLU A 221 11.64 4.92 -1.64
CA GLU A 221 11.36 6.35 -1.50
C GLU A 221 10.63 6.65 -0.19
N TRP A 222 9.64 5.82 0.17
CA TRP A 222 8.92 5.91 1.46
C TRP A 222 9.89 5.78 2.64
N TYR A 223 10.80 4.80 2.61
CA TYR A 223 11.85 4.63 3.60
C TYR A 223 12.75 5.87 3.74
N PHE A 224 13.20 6.43 2.62
CA PHE A 224 14.04 7.63 2.62
C PHE A 224 13.29 8.87 3.11
N GLY A 225 12.00 8.96 2.80
CA GLY A 225 11.11 10.03 3.23
C GLY A 225 10.93 10.09 4.75
N PHE A 226 10.75 8.95 5.43
CA PHE A 226 10.51 8.95 6.87
C PHE A 226 11.79 8.79 7.71
N ILE A 227 12.68 7.86 7.38
CA ILE A 227 13.88 7.58 8.20
C ILE A 227 15.09 8.38 7.71
N MET A 228 15.28 8.47 6.39
CA MET A 228 16.48 8.99 5.72
C MET A 228 17.77 8.27 6.18
N PRO A 229 18.46 7.50 5.32
CA PRO A 229 19.66 6.77 5.71
C PRO A 229 20.84 7.69 6.06
N LYS A 230 21.72 7.23 6.95
CA LYS A 230 22.84 8.02 7.49
C LYS A 230 23.76 8.61 6.41
N PHE A 231 24.00 7.87 5.31
CA PHE A 231 24.86 8.36 4.23
C PHE A 231 24.27 9.59 3.52
N LEU A 232 22.94 9.70 3.43
CA LEU A 232 22.29 10.92 2.93
C LEU A 232 22.37 12.03 3.97
N GLN A 233 22.15 11.72 5.25
CA GLN A 233 22.21 12.72 6.33
C GLN A 233 23.58 13.44 6.36
N LYS A 234 24.68 12.67 6.26
CA LYS A 234 26.06 13.21 6.23
C LYS A 234 26.37 14.14 5.05
N ARG A 235 25.63 14.03 3.94
CA ARG A 235 25.80 14.92 2.77
C ARG A 235 25.02 16.23 2.91
N LEU A 236 24.20 16.36 3.96
CA LEU A 236 23.38 17.55 4.20
C LEU A 236 23.98 18.50 5.24
N GLU A 237 24.82 17.96 6.12
CA GLU A 237 25.76 18.66 7.01
C GLU A 237 26.82 19.40 6.19
#